data_AF-A0A317SK82-F1
#
_entry.id   AF-A0A317SK82-F1
#
_cell.length_a   1.000
_cell.length_b   1.000
_cell.length_c   1.000
_cell.angle_alpha   90.00
_cell.angle_beta   90.00
_cell.angle_gamma   90.00
#
_symmetry.space_group_name_H-M   'P 1'
#
loop_
_entity.id
_entity.type
_entity.pdbx_description
1 polymer ?
#
loop_
_entity_poly.entity_id
_entity_poly.type
_entity_poly.pdbx_seq_one_letter_code
_entity_poly.pdbx_strand_id
1 'polypeptide(L)' 'YIDGKIAPDWVVKMTPTGWTDHDTDREWLQHLDQHMRAYQKGQYRMLVLDGHGSHINAEFNEYCKENNLVPLCPLAH' A
#
# COMPACT_ATOMS: atom_id res chain seq x y z
N TYR A 1 5.83 20.85 -4.52
CA TYR A 1 5.80 20.62 -3.07
C TYR A 1 7.18 20.88 -2.50
N ILE A 2 7.45 22.15 -2.18
CA ILE A 2 8.70 22.61 -1.57
C ILE A 2 8.26 23.50 -0.42
N ASP A 3 8.00 22.86 0.72
CA ASP A 3 7.83 23.54 2.01
C ASP A 3 8.32 22.63 3.16
N GLY A 4 9.48 22.00 2.92
CA GLY A 4 10.52 21.78 3.93
C GLY A 4 10.26 20.88 5.14
N LYS A 5 9.19 20.07 5.19
CA LYS A 5 8.91 19.20 6.35
C LYS A 5 8.58 17.75 6.01
N ILE A 6 9.30 17.18 5.06
CA ILE A 6 9.25 15.73 4.80
C ILE A 6 10.53 15.15 5.39
N ALA A 7 10.41 14.13 6.24
CA ALA A 7 11.60 13.49 6.79
C ALA A 7 12.42 12.86 5.65
N PRO A 8 13.76 12.82 5.75
CA PRO A 8 14.62 12.41 4.64
C PRO A 8 14.40 10.95 4.19
N ASP A 9 13.79 10.13 5.04
CA ASP A 9 13.43 8.72 4.79
C ASP A 9 12.03 8.53 4.20
N TRP A 10 11.24 9.60 4.05
CA TRP A 10 9.91 9.50 3.48
C TRP A 10 9.98 9.40 1.96
N VAL A 11 9.24 8.44 1.42
CA VAL A 11 9.03 8.28 -0.01
C VAL A 11 7.72 8.97 -0.38
N VAL A 12 7.71 9.74 -1.47
CA VAL A 12 6.51 10.38 -2.02
C VAL A 12 6.44 10.08 -3.51
N LYS A 13 5.34 9.49 -3.96
CA LYS A 13 5.06 9.27 -5.38
C LYS A 13 4.10 10.33 -5.89
N MET A 14 4.50 11.03 -6.96
CA MET A 14 3.68 12.02 -7.66
C MET A 14 3.08 11.40 -8.91
N THR A 15 1.78 11.55 -9.13
CA THR A 15 1.13 11.17 -10.38
C THR A 15 0.79 12.41 -11.21
N PRO A 16 0.75 12.32 -12.56
CA PRO A 16 0.41 13.46 -13.42
C PRO A 16 -0.96 14.07 -13.12
N THR A 17 -1.90 13.26 -12.67
CA THR A 17 -3.29 13.65 -12.36
C THR A 17 -3.48 14.10 -10.90
N GLY A 18 -2.48 13.86 -10.04
CA GLY A 18 -2.61 14.03 -8.59
C GLY A 18 -3.50 12.98 -7.91
N TRP A 19 -3.98 11.98 -8.66
CA TRP A 19 -4.78 10.88 -8.15
C TRP A 19 -3.97 9.59 -8.14
N THR A 20 -4.27 8.74 -7.17
CA THR A 20 -3.75 7.37 -7.14
C THR A 20 -4.47 6.54 -8.21
N ASP A 21 -3.70 5.81 -9.01
CA ASP A 21 -4.18 4.83 -9.97
C ASP A 21 -3.72 3.41 -9.57
N HIS A 22 -4.16 2.42 -10.36
CA HIS A 22 -3.86 1.01 -10.11
C HIS A 22 -2.35 0.70 -10.04
N ASP A 23 -1.56 1.28 -10.94
CA ASP A 23 -0.12 1.07 -10.98
C ASP A 23 0.55 1.70 -9.75
N THR A 24 0.06 2.86 -9.33
CA THR A 24 0.51 3.55 -8.10
C THR A 24 0.19 2.73 -6.87
N ASP A 25 -1.02 2.19 -6.75
CA ASP A 25 -1.42 1.31 -5.65
C ASP A 25 -0.53 0.06 -5.56
N ARG A 26 -0.26 -0.57 -6.69
CA ARG A 26 0.59 -1.76 -6.77
C ARG A 26 2.03 -1.47 -6.35
N GLU A 27 2.62 -0.39 -6.84
CA GLU A 27 3.98 0.00 -6.44
C GLU A 27 4.08 0.27 -4.93
N TRP A 28 3.08 0.94 -4.37
CA TRP A 28 3.00 1.18 -2.93
C TRP A 28 2.87 -0.12 -2.13
N LEU A 29 2.04 -1.07 -2.59
CA LEU A 29 1.90 -2.38 -1.95
C LEU A 29 3.22 -3.15 -1.93
N GLN A 30 3.94 -3.17 -3.06
CA GLN A 30 5.25 -3.84 -3.15
C GLN A 30 6.29 -3.16 -2.27
N HIS A 31 6.32 -1.83 -2.26
CA HIS A 31 7.23 -1.06 -1.43
C HIS A 31 6.98 -1.33 0.06
N LEU A 32 5.72 -1.27 0.50
CA LEU A 32 5.33 -1.55 1.88
C LEU A 32 5.66 -2.99 2.28
N ASP A 33 5.35 -3.95 1.42
CA ASP A 33 5.69 -5.36 1.65
C ASP A 33 7.20 -5.55 1.89
N GLN A 34 8.05 -4.99 1.04
CA GLN A 34 9.51 -5.07 1.18
C GLN A 34 10.01 -4.48 2.51
N HIS A 35 9.48 -3.33 2.91
CA HIS A 35 9.91 -2.65 4.14
C HIS A 35 9.38 -3.31 5.41
N MET A 36 8.25 -4.04 5.32
CA MET A 36 7.64 -4.73 6.45
C MET A 36 8.18 -6.15 6.67
N ARG A 37 8.87 -6.75 5.69
CA ARG A 37 9.42 -8.13 5.78
C ARG A 37 10.36 -8.32 6.96
N ALA A 38 11.23 -7.34 7.24
CA ALA A 38 12.15 -7.41 8.38
C ALA A 38 11.44 -7.44 9.75
N TYR A 39 10.21 -6.95 9.81
CA TYR A 39 9.40 -6.85 11.03
C TYR A 39 8.35 -7.97 11.14
N GLN A 40 8.35 -8.93 10.20
CA GLN A 40 7.37 -10.00 10.18
C GLN A 40 7.49 -10.91 11.41
N LYS A 41 6.36 -11.13 12.09
CA LYS A 41 6.21 -12.14 13.14
C LYS A 41 5.22 -13.19 12.68
N GLY A 42 5.64 -14.45 12.64
CA GLY A 42 4.81 -15.54 12.11
C GLY A 42 4.70 -15.53 10.58
N GLN A 43 3.66 -16.19 10.05
CA GLN A 43 3.52 -16.41 8.60
C GLN A 43 2.80 -15.27 7.87
N TYR A 44 1.83 -14.62 8.53
CA TYR A 44 0.95 -13.63 7.91
C TYR A 44 1.21 -12.21 8.41
N ARG A 45 0.94 -11.22 7.54
CA ARG A 45 0.94 -9.79 7.88
C ARG A 45 -0.40 -9.19 7.49
N MET A 46 -0.94 -8.30 8.32
CA MET A 46 -2.21 -7.64 8.07
C MET A 46 -1.97 -6.23 7.52
N LEU A 47 -2.69 -5.87 6.46
CA LEU A 47 -2.69 -4.54 5.87
C LEU A 47 -4.05 -3.88 6.14
N VAL A 48 -4.07 -2.78 6.89
CA VAL A 48 -5.32 -2.05 7.16
C VAL A 48 -5.41 -0.89 6.18
N LEU A 49 -6.45 -0.90 5.36
CA LEU A 49 -6.74 0.13 4.36
C LEU A 49 -7.84 1.07 4.85
N ASP A 50 -7.94 2.26 4.28
CA ASP A 50 -8.94 3.28 4.66
C ASP A 50 -10.35 3.03 4.09
N GLY A 51 -10.49 2.00 3.24
CA GLY A 51 -11.76 1.59 2.68
C GLY A 51 -12.13 2.25 1.36
N HIS A 52 -11.23 3.02 0.74
CA HIS A 52 -11.52 3.57 -0.58
C HIS A 52 -11.49 2.45 -1.64
N GLY A 53 -12.66 2.20 -2.26
CA GLY A 53 -12.90 1.02 -3.09
C GLY A 53 -12.03 0.91 -4.35
N SER A 54 -11.31 1.97 -4.75
CA SER A 54 -10.36 1.91 -5.87
C SER A 54 -9.14 1.03 -5.60
N HIS A 55 -8.77 0.87 -4.32
CA HIS A 55 -7.53 0.19 -3.93
C HIS A 55 -7.60 -1.35 -4.00
N ILE A 56 -8.79 -1.93 -4.20
CA ILE A 56 -9.00 -3.38 -4.13
C ILE A 56 -9.47 -3.90 -5.48
N ASN A 57 -8.53 -4.44 -6.25
CA ASN A 57 -8.79 -5.14 -7.51
C ASN A 57 -8.14 -6.53 -7.51
N ALA A 58 -8.31 -7.27 -8.62
CA ALA A 58 -7.86 -8.65 -8.74
C ALA A 58 -6.34 -8.80 -8.56
N GLU A 59 -5.54 -7.94 -9.18
CA GLU A 59 -4.07 -7.99 -9.09
C GLU A 59 -3.58 -7.68 -7.67
N PHE A 60 -4.19 -6.70 -7.01
CA PHE A 60 -3.90 -6.38 -5.61
C PHE A 60 -4.14 -7.59 -4.69
N ASN A 61 -5.28 -8.25 -4.86
CA ASN A 61 -5.65 -9.40 -4.05
C ASN A 61 -4.77 -10.63 -4.34
N GLU A 62 -4.41 -10.86 -5.60
CA GLU A 62 -3.49 -11.92 -6.00
C GLU A 62 -2.12 -11.72 -5.38
N TYR A 63 -1.56 -10.51 -5.47
CA TYR A 63 -0.29 -10.18 -4.82
C TYR A 63 -0.36 -10.39 -3.30
N CYS A 64 -1.45 -9.95 -2.65
CA CYS A 64 -1.63 -10.15 -1.22
C CYS A 64 -1.60 -11.64 -0.85
N LYS A 65 -2.32 -12.46 -1.61
CA LYS A 65 -2.40 -13.92 -1.41
C LYS A 65 -1.03 -14.58 -1.57
N GLU A 66 -0.27 -14.23 -2.61
CA GLU A 66 1.06 -14.78 -2.87
C GLU A 66 2.07 -14.43 -1.77
N ASN A 67 1.89 -13.28 -1.10
CA ASN A 67 2.83 -12.75 -0.12
C ASN A 67 2.40 -12.90 1.34
N ASN A 68 1.37 -13.72 1.60
CA ASN A 68 0.76 -13.93 2.92
C ASN A 68 0.33 -12.60 3.59
N LEU A 69 -0.16 -11.66 2.79
CA LEU A 69 -0.75 -10.42 3.23
C LEU A 69 -2.27 -10.59 3.34
N VAL A 70 -2.84 -10.14 4.45
CA VAL A 70 -4.28 -10.13 4.70
C VAL A 70 -4.77 -8.69 4.64
N PRO A 71 -5.40 -8.26 3.53
CA PRO A 71 -5.98 -6.93 3.46
C PRO A 71 -7.26 -6.87 4.30
N LEU A 72 -7.32 -5.91 5.22
CA LEU A 72 -8.50 -5.56 5.98
C LEU A 72 -9.00 -4.19 5.49
N CYS A 73 -10.17 -4.22 4.87
CA CYS A 73 -10.90 -3.04 4.44
C CYS A 73 -12.07 -2.85 5.43
N PRO A 74 -11.96 -1.94 6.41
CA PRO A 74 -13.12 -1.56 7.19
C PRO A 74 -14.15 -0.95 6.22
N LEU A 75 -15.40 -1.39 6.34
CA LEU A 75 -16.49 -1.00 5.45
C LEU A 75 -16.45 0.51 5.20
N ALA A 76 -16.38 0.91 3.92
CA ALA A 76 -16.51 2.29 3.51
C ALA A 76 -17.80 2.86 4.12
N HIS A 77 -17.66 4.02 4.78
CA HIS A 77 -18.76 4.69 5.46
C HIS A 77 -19.68 5.42 4.47
#